data_AF-A0A6I5EE51-F1
#
_entry.id   AF-A0A6I5EE51-F1
#
_cell.length_a   1.000
_cell.length_b   1.000
_cell.length_c   1.000
_cell.angle_alpha   90.00
_cell.angle_beta   90.00
_cell.angle_gamma   90.00
#
_symmetry.space_group_name_H-M   'P 1'
#
loop_
_entity.id
_entity.type
_entity.pdbx_description
1 polymer ?
#
loop_
_entity_poly.entity_id
_entity_poly.type
_entity_poly.pdbx_seq_one_letter_code
_entity_poly.pdbx_strand_id
1 'polypeptide(L)'
;MDPQAPQDELNQIARRLTSFAWRDIKARRAAGRERIDNGLRNAVWFKNDPVQRCYLCGYKFCPQARDLFLRRTKDPIEPHKLVDFTRPRGIKSRHLRVELDHVIPVAEGGATDEDNLKLACGWCNVVKSSLWSVYDAKAWSSGVINHPSLGVISVPQPFWTLRVVATRARCEAPVGCGARLTSHELFAAPRNIAGALTPTNLMVVCREHDLWAGHRLVSPRLLPG
;
A
#
# COMPACT_ATOMS: atom_id res chain seq x y z
N MET A 1 10.22 34.16 -23.59
CA MET A 1 9.01 34.65 -22.90
C MET A 1 8.32 33.42 -22.36
N ASP A 2 8.21 33.33 -21.04
CA ASP A 2 7.53 32.23 -20.36
C ASP A 2 6.02 32.30 -20.70
N PRO A 3 5.38 31.26 -21.24
CA PRO A 3 3.96 31.33 -21.54
C PRO A 3 3.19 31.33 -20.22
N GLN A 4 2.78 32.54 -19.78
CA GLN A 4 1.88 32.69 -18.65
C GLN A 4 0.56 31.99 -19.00
N ALA A 5 0.19 31.02 -18.17
CA ALA A 5 -1.09 30.35 -18.27
C ALA A 5 -2.22 31.40 -18.26
N PRO A 6 -3.29 31.22 -19.07
CA PRO A 6 -4.42 32.13 -19.11
C PRO A 6 -5.00 32.41 -17.71
N GLN A 7 -5.38 33.66 -17.46
CA GLN A 7 -5.79 34.13 -16.12
C GLN A 7 -7.01 33.36 -15.56
N ASP A 8 -7.90 32.89 -16.43
CA ASP A 8 -9.05 32.06 -16.09
C ASP A 8 -8.64 30.65 -15.65
N GLU A 9 -7.62 30.06 -16.27
CA GLU A 9 -7.03 28.79 -15.83
C GLU A 9 -6.34 28.95 -14.47
N LEU A 10 -5.57 30.02 -14.27
CA LEU A 10 -4.97 30.34 -12.98
C LEU A 10 -6.02 30.53 -11.89
N ASN A 11 -7.12 31.21 -12.18
CA ASN A 11 -8.23 31.39 -11.26
C ASN A 11 -8.97 30.09 -10.96
N GLN A 12 -9.14 29.19 -11.95
CA GLN A 12 -9.71 27.86 -11.72
C GLN A 12 -8.80 26.99 -10.85
N ILE A 13 -7.50 26.96 -11.14
CA ILE A 13 -6.52 26.21 -10.36
C ILE A 13 -6.46 26.75 -8.94
N ALA A 14 -6.39 28.07 -8.76
CA ALA A 14 -6.43 28.71 -7.45
C ALA A 14 -7.69 28.34 -6.67
N ARG A 15 -8.88 28.44 -7.28
CA ARG A 15 -10.14 28.03 -6.63
C ARG A 15 -10.15 26.56 -6.21
N ARG A 16 -9.63 25.66 -7.05
CA ARG A 16 -9.53 24.23 -6.74
C ARG A 16 -8.53 23.97 -5.61
N LEU A 17 -7.37 24.62 -5.63
CA LEU A 17 -6.35 24.53 -4.58
C LEU A 17 -6.85 25.12 -3.25
N THR A 18 -7.49 26.29 -3.27
CA THR A 18 -8.07 26.91 -2.07
C THR A 18 -9.21 26.07 -1.53
N SER A 19 -10.05 25.49 -2.39
CA SER A 19 -11.12 24.58 -1.94
C SER A 19 -10.57 23.31 -1.31
N PHE A 20 -9.47 22.78 -1.85
CA PHE A 20 -8.75 21.64 -1.29
C PHE A 20 -8.12 22.01 0.08
N ALA A 21 -7.37 23.10 0.14
CA ALA A 21 -6.74 23.59 1.37
C ALA A 21 -7.76 23.94 2.46
N TRP A 22 -8.89 24.55 2.10
CA TRP A 22 -9.95 24.88 3.04
C TRP A 22 -10.66 23.63 3.57
N ARG A 23 -10.80 22.58 2.74
CA ARG A 23 -11.30 21.28 3.16
C ARG A 23 -10.35 20.62 4.17
N ASP A 24 -9.06 20.65 3.91
CA ASP A 24 -8.00 20.18 4.83
C ASP A 24 -8.03 20.94 6.16
N ILE A 25 -8.11 22.28 6.13
CA ILE A 25 -8.24 23.10 7.35
C ILE A 25 -9.50 22.77 8.15
N LYS A 26 -10.65 22.63 7.49
CA LYS A 26 -11.92 22.26 8.16
C LYS A 26 -11.84 20.86 8.76
N ALA A 27 -11.29 19.90 8.03
CA ALA A 27 -11.10 18.53 8.49
C ALA A 27 -10.22 18.47 9.74
N ARG A 28 -9.07 19.16 9.74
CA ARG A 28 -8.19 19.27 10.90
C ARG A 28 -8.87 19.90 12.11
N ARG A 29 -9.76 20.88 11.89
CA ARG A 29 -10.51 21.57 12.95
C ARG A 29 -11.68 20.75 13.51
N ALA A 30 -12.26 19.86 12.70
CA ALA A 30 -13.40 19.01 13.10
C ALA A 30 -12.99 17.61 13.58
N ALA A 31 -11.71 17.25 13.50
CA ALA A 31 -11.22 15.91 13.75
C ALA A 31 -11.30 15.49 15.23
N GLY A 32 -12.45 14.99 15.66
CA GLY A 32 -12.53 13.96 16.69
C GLY A 32 -12.29 12.61 16.03
N ARG A 33 -11.26 11.86 16.46
CA ARG A 33 -11.14 10.45 16.06
C ARG A 33 -12.27 9.68 16.75
N GLU A 34 -13.33 9.38 16.01
CA GLU A 34 -14.34 8.44 16.50
C GLU A 34 -13.69 7.08 16.76
N ARG A 35 -14.09 6.46 17.88
CA ARG A 35 -13.51 5.18 18.30
C ARG A 35 -14.06 4.08 17.42
N ILE A 36 -13.19 3.41 16.67
CA ILE A 36 -13.54 2.18 15.96
C ILE A 36 -13.89 1.09 16.99
N ASP A 37 -15.17 0.77 17.07
CA ASP A 37 -15.71 -0.27 17.96
C ASP A 37 -15.68 -1.66 17.28
N ASN A 38 -16.27 -2.65 17.96
CA ASN A 38 -16.37 -4.00 17.42
C ASN A 38 -17.47 -4.11 16.34
N GLY A 39 -18.52 -3.30 16.41
CA GLY A 39 -19.61 -3.30 15.41
C GLY A 39 -19.08 -2.92 14.04
N LEU A 40 -18.40 -1.77 13.97
CA LEU A 40 -17.77 -1.25 12.75
C LEU A 40 -16.72 -2.21 12.19
N ARG A 41 -15.94 -2.88 13.05
CA ARG A 41 -14.99 -3.93 12.61
C ARG A 41 -15.70 -5.09 11.93
N ASN A 42 -16.77 -5.60 12.53
CA ASN A 42 -17.54 -6.69 11.93
C ASN A 42 -18.16 -6.23 10.60
N ALA A 43 -18.76 -5.04 10.57
CA ALA A 43 -19.40 -4.53 9.36
C ALA A 43 -18.42 -4.38 8.19
N VAL A 44 -17.24 -3.77 8.42
CA VAL A 44 -16.21 -3.67 7.38
C VAL A 44 -15.66 -5.05 6.97
N TRP A 45 -15.49 -5.98 7.92
CA TRP A 45 -15.01 -7.33 7.62
C TRP A 45 -15.98 -8.15 6.78
N PHE A 46 -17.28 -8.02 7.00
CA PHE A 46 -18.30 -8.79 6.29
C PHE A 46 -18.90 -8.05 5.08
N LYS A 47 -18.34 -6.89 4.72
CA LYS A 47 -18.76 -6.11 3.56
C LYS A 47 -18.38 -6.81 2.25
N ASN A 48 -19.40 -7.16 1.45
CA ASN A 48 -19.43 -7.49 0.01
C ASN A 48 -18.35 -8.41 -0.62
N ASP A 49 -17.38 -8.96 0.12
CA ASP A 49 -16.33 -9.83 -0.42
C ASP A 49 -16.26 -11.16 0.38
N PRO A 50 -16.44 -12.33 -0.25
CA PRO A 50 -16.24 -13.61 0.42
C PRO A 50 -14.76 -13.86 0.78
N VAL A 51 -13.81 -13.19 0.13
CA VAL A 51 -12.37 -13.32 0.34
C VAL A 51 -11.77 -11.99 0.75
N GLN A 52 -11.63 -11.80 2.07
CA GLN A 52 -11.06 -10.57 2.60
C GLN A 52 -9.59 -10.40 2.20
N ARG A 53 -9.32 -9.32 1.46
CA ARG A 53 -8.01 -8.94 0.95
C ARG A 53 -7.61 -7.55 1.40
N CYS A 54 -6.31 -7.31 1.45
CA CYS A 54 -5.79 -5.97 1.64
C CYS A 54 -6.12 -5.10 0.43
N TYR A 55 -6.83 -3.99 0.62
CA TYR A 55 -7.25 -3.13 -0.49
C TYR A 55 -6.08 -2.45 -1.22
N LEU A 56 -4.91 -2.34 -0.57
CA LEU A 56 -3.72 -1.68 -1.11
C LEU A 56 -2.82 -2.61 -1.93
N CYS A 57 -2.86 -3.91 -1.68
CA CYS A 57 -1.93 -4.86 -2.29
C CYS A 57 -2.52 -6.20 -2.73
N GLY A 58 -3.78 -6.47 -2.38
CA GLY A 58 -4.51 -7.68 -2.74
C GLY A 58 -4.14 -8.92 -1.92
N TYR A 59 -3.27 -8.77 -0.91
CA TYR A 59 -2.90 -9.85 0.02
C TYR A 59 -4.14 -10.47 0.66
N LYS A 60 -4.32 -11.78 0.50
CA LYS A 60 -5.40 -12.54 1.14
C LYS A 60 -5.06 -12.77 2.61
N PHE A 61 -5.94 -12.36 3.51
CA PHE A 61 -5.72 -12.54 4.94
C PHE A 61 -5.87 -14.02 5.34
N CYS A 62 -5.00 -14.48 6.24
CA CYS A 62 -5.11 -15.83 6.81
C CYS A 62 -6.19 -15.89 7.91
N PRO A 63 -6.69 -17.09 8.27
CA PRO A 63 -7.69 -17.24 9.33
C PRO A 63 -7.25 -16.66 10.68
N GLN A 64 -5.97 -16.81 11.05
CA GLN A 64 -5.46 -16.24 12.30
C GLN A 64 -5.49 -14.70 12.29
N ALA A 65 -5.18 -14.06 11.14
CA ALA A 65 -5.28 -12.61 11.02
C ALA A 65 -6.72 -12.11 11.14
N ARG A 66 -7.69 -12.84 10.57
CA ARG A 66 -9.13 -12.61 10.79
C ARG A 66 -9.47 -12.69 12.27
N ASP A 67 -9.07 -13.78 12.93
CA ASP A 67 -9.51 -14.05 14.29
C ASP A 67 -8.90 -13.06 15.29
N LEU A 68 -7.66 -12.61 15.05
CA LEU A 68 -7.08 -11.47 15.77
C LEU A 68 -7.85 -10.16 15.51
N PHE A 69 -8.19 -9.88 14.25
CA PHE A 69 -8.91 -8.66 13.87
C PHE A 69 -10.29 -8.57 14.52
N LEU A 70 -11.02 -9.69 14.54
CA LEU A 70 -12.34 -9.86 15.15
C LEU A 70 -12.26 -10.14 16.66
N ARG A 71 -11.06 -10.09 17.27
CA ARG A 71 -10.82 -10.31 18.70
C ARG A 71 -11.30 -11.66 19.23
N ARG A 72 -11.27 -12.70 18.38
CA ARG A 72 -11.60 -14.09 18.71
C ARG A 72 -10.43 -14.84 19.33
N THR A 73 -9.20 -14.39 19.07
CA THR A 73 -7.97 -14.87 19.71
C THR A 73 -7.08 -13.69 20.09
N LYS A 74 -6.10 -13.94 20.97
CA LYS A 74 -4.99 -13.04 21.31
C LYS A 74 -3.64 -13.56 20.81
N ASP A 75 -3.60 -14.77 20.24
CA ASP A 75 -2.36 -15.44 19.86
C ASP A 75 -1.68 -14.70 18.70
N PRO A 76 -0.43 -14.25 18.86
CA PRO A 76 0.26 -13.51 17.83
C PRO A 76 0.53 -14.37 16.59
N ILE A 77 0.57 -13.73 15.42
CA ILE A 77 1.05 -14.39 14.20
C ILE A 77 2.58 -14.37 14.24
N GLU A 78 3.19 -15.53 14.07
CA GLU A 78 4.63 -15.64 14.00
C GLU A 78 5.21 -14.92 12.76
N PRO A 79 6.29 -14.14 12.92
CA PRO A 79 7.03 -13.59 11.79
C PRO A 79 7.47 -14.67 10.81
N HIS A 80 7.53 -14.31 9.52
CA HIS A 80 7.98 -15.24 8.50
C HIS A 80 9.51 -15.38 8.52
N LYS A 81 9.99 -16.61 8.30
CA LYS A 81 11.42 -16.89 8.12
C LYS A 81 11.97 -16.32 6.81
N LEU A 82 11.13 -16.19 5.79
CA LEU A 82 11.46 -15.60 4.49
C LEU A 82 10.39 -14.57 4.11
N VAL A 83 10.81 -13.47 3.49
CA VAL A 83 9.94 -12.36 3.10
C VAL A 83 10.23 -11.90 1.68
N ASP A 84 9.23 -11.33 1.01
CA ASP A 84 9.40 -10.69 -0.30
C ASP A 84 10.30 -9.46 -0.17
N PHE A 85 11.44 -9.44 -0.87
CA PHE A 85 12.41 -8.35 -0.74
C PHE A 85 11.88 -6.99 -1.21
N THR A 86 10.90 -6.94 -2.13
CA THR A 86 10.32 -5.65 -2.56
C THR A 86 9.22 -5.15 -1.63
N ARG A 87 8.64 -6.08 -0.85
CA ARG A 87 7.58 -5.86 0.13
C ARG A 87 7.77 -6.81 1.31
N PRO A 88 8.61 -6.45 2.29
CA PRO A 88 8.98 -7.36 3.38
C PRO A 88 7.91 -7.49 4.47
N ARG A 89 6.70 -7.87 4.04
CA ARG A 89 5.58 -8.23 4.90
C ARG A 89 5.93 -9.54 5.61
N GLY A 90 5.80 -9.54 6.93
CA GLY A 90 6.11 -10.69 7.77
C GLY A 90 7.40 -10.57 8.57
N ILE A 91 8.24 -9.55 8.37
CA ILE A 91 9.40 -9.30 9.28
C ILE A 91 8.94 -9.11 10.73
N LYS A 92 7.82 -8.41 10.93
CA LYS A 92 7.20 -8.19 12.24
C LYS A 92 5.82 -8.82 12.25
N SER A 93 5.40 -9.40 13.38
CA SER A 93 4.05 -9.96 13.57
C SER A 93 2.94 -8.98 13.12
N ARG A 94 3.10 -7.69 13.44
CA ARG A 94 2.16 -6.63 13.04
C ARG A 94 1.94 -6.58 11.52
N HIS A 95 2.94 -6.87 10.70
CA HIS A 95 2.83 -6.80 9.24
C HIS A 95 1.76 -7.75 8.67
N LEU A 96 1.49 -8.84 9.38
CA LEU A 96 0.55 -9.90 9.00
C LEU A 96 -0.85 -9.68 9.58
N ARG A 97 -1.01 -8.71 10.49
CA ARG A 97 -2.31 -8.36 11.07
C ARG A 97 -3.16 -7.58 10.07
N VAL A 98 -4.46 -7.63 10.29
CA VAL A 98 -5.42 -6.76 9.59
C VAL A 98 -5.61 -5.49 10.40
N GLU A 99 -5.56 -4.35 9.72
CA GLU A 99 -5.79 -3.02 10.27
C GLU A 99 -6.89 -2.35 9.46
N LEU A 100 -7.68 -1.49 10.11
CA LEU A 100 -8.61 -0.60 9.42
C LEU A 100 -7.84 0.65 9.04
N ASP A 101 -7.91 1.01 7.76
CA ASP A 101 -7.28 2.18 7.21
C ASP A 101 -8.32 3.03 6.51
N HIS A 102 -8.22 4.34 6.71
CA HIS A 102 -9.06 5.30 6.02
C HIS A 102 -8.52 5.52 4.61
N VAL A 103 -9.39 5.33 3.60
CA VAL A 103 -9.08 5.62 2.19
C VAL A 103 -8.75 7.11 2.04
N ILE A 104 -9.58 7.96 2.64
CA ILE A 104 -9.33 9.38 2.84
C ILE A 104 -8.94 9.55 4.31
N PRO A 105 -7.71 9.98 4.66
CA PRO A 105 -7.33 10.15 6.06
C PRO A 105 -8.22 11.15 6.78
N VAL A 106 -8.38 10.96 8.09
CA VAL A 106 -9.17 11.86 8.95
C VAL A 106 -8.67 13.32 8.86
N ALA A 107 -7.35 13.53 8.75
CA ALA A 107 -6.77 14.86 8.59
C ALA A 107 -7.28 15.60 7.34
N GLU A 108 -7.68 14.86 6.30
CA GLU A 108 -8.18 15.37 5.01
C GLU A 108 -9.71 15.33 4.92
N GLY A 109 -10.40 15.02 6.02
CA GLY A 109 -11.86 15.05 6.13
C GLY A 109 -12.52 13.69 5.96
N GLY A 110 -11.73 12.61 6.03
CA GLY A 110 -12.26 11.26 6.03
C GLY A 110 -13.06 10.93 7.29
N ALA A 111 -14.30 10.50 7.11
CA ALA A 111 -15.14 9.99 8.19
C ALA A 111 -14.69 8.59 8.64
N THR A 112 -15.01 8.22 9.88
CA THR A 112 -14.73 6.88 10.42
C THR A 112 -15.97 6.01 10.28
N ASP A 113 -16.26 5.62 9.05
CA ASP A 113 -17.45 4.84 8.69
C ASP A 113 -17.08 3.67 7.76
N GLU A 114 -18.06 2.82 7.46
CA GLU A 114 -17.88 1.63 6.64
C GLU A 114 -17.48 1.91 5.18
N ASP A 115 -17.73 3.12 4.68
CA ASP A 115 -17.49 3.49 3.29
C ASP A 115 -16.08 4.02 3.07
N ASN A 116 -15.56 4.76 4.05
CA ASN A 116 -14.20 5.28 4.03
C ASN A 116 -13.17 4.32 4.65
N LEU A 117 -13.60 3.32 5.42
CA LEU A 117 -12.71 2.31 5.99
C LEU A 117 -12.54 1.10 5.05
N LYS A 118 -11.29 0.66 4.92
CA LYS A 118 -10.92 -0.56 4.18
C LYS A 118 -9.96 -1.42 4.99
N LEU A 119 -9.94 -2.71 4.68
CA LEU A 119 -9.01 -3.64 5.31
C LEU A 119 -7.62 -3.50 4.68
N ALA A 120 -6.63 -3.17 5.50
CA ALA A 120 -5.21 -3.13 5.12
C ALA A 120 -4.43 -4.20 5.88
N CYS A 121 -3.40 -4.79 5.25
CA CYS A 121 -2.40 -5.53 6.02
C CYS A 121 -1.51 -4.53 6.78
N GLY A 122 -0.99 -4.93 7.93
CA GLY A 122 -0.21 -4.04 8.78
C GLY A 122 1.05 -3.50 8.09
N TRP A 123 1.66 -4.23 7.16
CA TRP A 123 2.78 -3.70 6.37
C TRP A 123 2.34 -2.51 5.51
N CYS A 124 1.24 -2.65 4.77
CA CYS A 124 0.74 -1.56 3.93
C CYS A 124 0.32 -0.37 4.78
N ASN A 125 -0.32 -0.60 5.94
CA ASN A 125 -0.75 0.48 6.82
C ASN A 125 0.45 1.26 7.41
N VAL A 126 1.49 0.55 7.86
CA VAL A 126 2.73 1.16 8.38
C VAL A 126 3.44 1.96 7.29
N VAL A 127 3.56 1.40 6.08
CA VAL A 127 4.25 2.05 4.96
C VAL A 127 3.46 3.25 4.44
N LYS A 128 2.13 3.14 4.30
CA LYS A 128 1.26 4.25 3.92
C LYS A 128 1.39 5.40 4.90
N SER A 129 1.30 5.09 6.20
CA SER A 129 1.32 6.09 7.27
C SER A 129 0.38 7.25 6.90
N SER A 130 0.88 8.50 6.92
CA SER A 130 0.18 9.69 6.46
C SER A 130 0.58 10.16 5.05
N LEU A 131 1.34 9.36 4.29
CA LEU A 131 1.93 9.75 3.00
C LEU A 131 0.92 9.58 1.86
N TRP A 132 0.88 10.56 0.95
CA TRP A 132 -0.12 10.64 -0.13
C TRP A 132 0.53 10.59 -1.52
N SER A 133 1.52 11.41 -1.82
CA SER A 133 2.16 11.43 -3.13
C SER A 133 3.33 10.47 -3.17
N VAL A 134 3.63 9.86 -4.32
CA VAL A 134 4.87 9.07 -4.53
C VAL A 134 6.13 9.87 -4.18
N TYR A 135 6.03 11.21 -4.23
CA TYR A 135 7.06 12.17 -3.85
C TYR A 135 7.16 12.44 -2.34
N ASP A 136 6.19 12.00 -1.54
CA ASP A 136 6.25 12.09 -0.07
C ASP A 136 7.14 10.98 0.54
N ALA A 137 7.74 10.14 -0.31
CA ALA A 137 8.64 9.09 0.12
C ALA A 137 9.78 9.68 0.96
N LYS A 138 9.86 9.24 2.22
CA LYS A 138 10.96 9.59 3.11
C LYS A 138 12.28 9.10 2.53
N ALA A 139 13.36 9.80 2.88
CA ALA A 139 14.72 9.38 2.58
C ALA A 139 14.89 7.90 2.90
N TRP A 140 15.34 7.16 1.90
CA TRP A 140 15.58 5.74 1.95
C TRP A 140 17.01 5.55 1.51
N SER A 141 17.82 4.97 2.39
CA SER A 141 19.17 4.54 2.04
C SER A 141 19.00 3.40 1.04
N SER A 142 18.85 3.76 -0.25
CA SER A 142 18.64 2.91 -1.42
C SER A 142 19.20 1.51 -1.21
N GLY A 143 18.41 0.61 -0.62
CA GLY A 143 18.97 -0.61 -0.06
C GLY A 143 19.44 -1.47 -1.22
N VAL A 144 20.74 -1.65 -1.40
CA VAL A 144 21.26 -2.63 -2.36
C VAL A 144 21.52 -3.91 -1.58
N ILE A 145 21.07 -5.03 -2.12
CA ILE A 145 21.28 -6.35 -1.51
C ILE A 145 22.01 -7.24 -2.50
N ASN A 146 22.83 -8.15 -1.99
CA ASN A 146 23.35 -9.26 -2.78
C ASN A 146 22.35 -10.41 -2.70
N HIS A 147 21.46 -10.48 -3.69
CA HIS A 147 20.41 -11.48 -3.77
C HIS A 147 20.99 -12.85 -4.14
N PRO A 148 20.66 -13.95 -3.42
CA PRO A 148 21.27 -15.26 -3.65
C PRO A 148 21.19 -15.77 -5.09
N SER A 149 20.14 -15.42 -5.82
CA SER A 149 19.90 -15.86 -7.21
C SER A 149 19.88 -14.75 -8.26
N LEU A 150 19.78 -13.48 -7.85
CA LEU A 150 19.65 -12.34 -8.77
C LEU A 150 20.90 -11.45 -8.78
N GLY A 151 21.90 -11.78 -7.94
CA GLY A 151 23.09 -10.97 -7.76
C GLY A 151 22.78 -9.64 -7.07
N VAL A 152 23.59 -8.63 -7.36
CA VAL A 152 23.45 -7.30 -6.75
C VAL A 152 22.23 -6.60 -7.35
N ILE A 153 21.21 -6.36 -6.52
CA ILE A 153 19.97 -5.69 -6.93
C ILE A 153 19.62 -4.55 -5.97
N SER A 154 18.97 -3.52 -6.49
CA SER A 154 18.34 -2.49 -5.65
C SER A 154 17.04 -3.02 -5.03
N VAL A 155 16.76 -2.64 -3.80
CA VAL A 155 15.49 -2.81 -3.08
C VAL A 155 14.72 -1.50 -3.20
N PRO A 156 13.46 -1.52 -3.65
CA PRO A 156 12.69 -0.29 -3.83
C PRO A 156 12.39 0.34 -2.49
N GLN A 157 12.22 1.66 -2.49
CA GLN A 157 11.66 2.34 -1.34
C GLN A 157 10.24 1.77 -1.06
N PRO A 158 9.92 1.38 0.19
CA PRO A 158 8.67 0.66 0.49
C PRO A 158 7.39 1.37 0.06
N PHE A 159 7.33 2.70 0.25
CA PHE A 159 6.20 3.53 -0.13
C PHE A 159 6.05 3.66 -1.66
N TRP A 160 7.14 3.66 -2.43
CA TRP A 160 7.04 3.55 -3.89
C TRP A 160 6.40 2.23 -4.32
N THR A 161 6.83 1.10 -3.77
CA THR A 161 6.20 -0.21 -4.02
C THR A 161 4.71 -0.14 -3.73
N LEU A 162 4.35 0.35 -2.55
CA LEU A 162 2.95 0.46 -2.13
C LEU A 162 2.15 1.35 -3.09
N ARG A 163 2.64 2.56 -3.36
CA ARG A 163 1.89 3.57 -4.11
C ARG A 163 1.72 3.17 -5.58
N VAL A 164 2.76 2.64 -6.21
CA VAL A 164 2.67 2.14 -7.58
C VAL A 164 1.66 0.99 -7.69
N VAL A 165 1.72 0.01 -6.77
CA VAL A 165 0.76 -1.11 -6.75
C VAL A 165 -0.67 -0.63 -6.52
N ALA A 166 -0.89 0.19 -5.49
CA ALA A 166 -2.22 0.68 -5.12
C ALA A 166 -2.84 1.58 -6.21
N THR A 167 -2.04 2.46 -6.84
CA THR A 167 -2.54 3.39 -7.87
C THR A 167 -2.84 2.68 -9.19
N ARG A 168 -2.02 1.70 -9.61
CA ARG A 168 -2.29 0.95 -10.84
C ARG A 168 -3.45 -0.03 -10.67
N ALA A 169 -3.52 -0.69 -9.50
CA ALA A 169 -4.57 -1.61 -9.07
C ALA A 169 -4.88 -2.79 -10.01
N ARG A 170 -4.02 -3.04 -11.00
CA ARG A 170 -4.14 -4.12 -11.99
C ARG A 170 -2.77 -4.58 -12.47
N CYS A 171 -2.70 -5.80 -12.98
CA CYS A 171 -1.52 -6.31 -13.68
C CYS A 171 -1.28 -5.52 -14.99
N GLU A 172 -0.02 -5.18 -15.24
CA GLU A 172 0.45 -4.41 -16.40
C GLU A 172 1.15 -5.31 -17.45
N ALA A 173 0.91 -6.63 -17.41
CA ALA A 173 1.46 -7.55 -18.41
C ALA A 173 1.00 -7.16 -19.84
N PRO A 174 1.91 -7.16 -20.85
CA PRO A 174 1.59 -6.69 -22.20
C PRO A 174 0.43 -7.40 -22.89
N VAL A 175 0.25 -8.69 -22.60
CA VAL A 175 -0.79 -9.54 -23.24
C VAL A 175 -2.21 -9.31 -22.72
N GLY A 176 -2.39 -8.33 -21.81
CA GLY A 176 -3.66 -8.07 -21.16
C GLY A 176 -3.96 -9.12 -20.08
N CYS A 177 -3.96 -8.71 -18.82
CA CYS A 177 -4.23 -9.59 -17.69
C CYS A 177 -5.41 -9.06 -16.86
N GLY A 178 -6.37 -9.93 -16.54
CA GLY A 178 -7.56 -9.58 -15.76
C GLY A 178 -7.31 -9.43 -14.25
N ALA A 179 -6.09 -9.68 -13.77
CA ALA A 179 -5.77 -9.61 -12.36
C ALA A 179 -5.84 -8.17 -11.81
N ARG A 180 -6.59 -8.00 -10.72
CA ARG A 180 -6.81 -6.74 -9.99
C ARG A 180 -6.58 -6.96 -8.50
N LEU A 181 -6.40 -5.89 -7.73
CA LEU A 181 -6.25 -5.98 -6.26
C LEU A 181 -7.42 -6.68 -5.56
N THR A 182 -8.61 -6.59 -6.14
CA THR A 182 -9.81 -7.25 -5.63
C THR A 182 -9.80 -8.77 -5.84
N SER A 183 -9.07 -9.27 -6.85
CA SER A 183 -9.04 -10.69 -7.18
C SER A 183 -7.72 -11.37 -6.85
N HIS A 184 -6.60 -10.64 -6.87
CA HIS A 184 -5.25 -11.17 -6.77
C HIS A 184 -4.38 -10.28 -5.88
N GLU A 185 -3.38 -10.90 -5.26
CA GLU A 185 -2.24 -10.15 -4.76
C GLU A 185 -1.41 -9.67 -5.95
N LEU A 186 -1.05 -8.39 -5.94
CA LEU A 186 -0.21 -7.77 -6.95
C LEU A 186 1.17 -7.44 -6.37
N PHE A 187 2.16 -7.44 -7.24
CA PHE A 187 3.58 -7.31 -6.90
C PHE A 187 4.22 -6.21 -7.73
N ALA A 188 5.24 -5.56 -7.16
CA ALA A 188 6.10 -4.66 -7.90
C ALA A 188 7.29 -5.46 -8.48
N ALA A 189 7.55 -5.28 -9.77
CA ALA A 189 8.62 -5.89 -10.55
C ALA A 189 9.29 -4.80 -11.42
N PRO A 190 10.51 -5.02 -11.93
CA PRO A 190 11.17 -4.06 -12.80
C PRO A 190 10.57 -4.10 -14.21
N ARG A 191 10.50 -2.95 -14.88
CA ARG A 191 10.28 -2.87 -16.33
C ARG A 191 11.56 -3.27 -17.07
N ASN A 192 12.70 -2.79 -16.61
CA ASN A 192 14.03 -3.16 -17.07
C ASN A 192 14.79 -3.83 -15.92
N ILE A 193 15.09 -5.12 -16.07
CA ILE A 193 15.78 -5.96 -15.07
C ILE A 193 17.19 -5.45 -14.70
N ALA A 194 17.85 -4.70 -15.59
CA ALA A 194 19.16 -4.12 -15.34
C ALA A 194 19.09 -2.75 -14.63
N GLY A 195 17.90 -2.16 -14.51
CA GLY A 195 17.70 -0.85 -13.90
C GLY A 195 17.40 -0.92 -12.40
N ALA A 196 17.70 0.16 -11.69
CA ALA A 196 17.30 0.32 -10.29
C ALA A 196 15.76 0.35 -10.14
N LEU A 197 15.24 -0.10 -9.01
CA LEU A 197 13.80 -0.13 -8.71
C LEU A 197 13.30 1.24 -8.21
N THR A 198 13.32 2.21 -9.12
CA THR A 198 12.72 3.54 -8.96
C THR A 198 11.26 3.53 -9.43
N PRO A 199 10.43 4.54 -9.09
CA PRO A 199 9.03 4.58 -9.54
C PRO A 199 8.86 4.48 -11.06
N THR A 200 9.82 4.97 -11.84
CA THR A 200 9.80 4.92 -13.32
C THR A 200 10.13 3.52 -13.86
N ASN A 201 10.94 2.75 -13.15
CA ASN A 201 11.30 1.39 -13.54
C ASN A 201 10.42 0.32 -12.86
N LEU A 202 9.44 0.71 -12.03
CA LEU A 202 8.49 -0.24 -11.45
C LEU A 202 7.30 -0.51 -12.40
N MET A 203 6.90 -1.77 -12.45
CA MET A 203 5.62 -2.22 -13.00
C MET A 203 4.89 -3.11 -12.01
N VAL A 204 3.58 -3.18 -12.15
CA VAL A 204 2.69 -3.99 -11.32
C VAL A 204 2.33 -5.26 -12.07
N VAL A 205 2.54 -6.41 -11.44
CA VAL A 205 2.30 -7.73 -12.02
C VAL A 205 1.54 -8.62 -11.04
N CYS A 206 0.74 -9.55 -11.57
CA CYS A 206 0.28 -10.68 -10.77
C CYS A 206 1.38 -11.75 -10.68
N ARG A 207 1.18 -12.77 -9.84
CA ARG A 207 2.17 -13.85 -9.64
C ARG A 207 2.56 -14.58 -10.92
N GLU A 208 1.64 -14.75 -11.87
CA GLU A 208 1.89 -15.47 -13.12
C GLU A 208 2.79 -14.69 -14.09
N HIS A 209 2.69 -13.35 -14.06
CA HIS A 209 3.46 -12.46 -14.93
C HIS A 209 4.70 -11.88 -14.23
N ASP A 210 5.02 -12.39 -13.05
CA ASP A 210 6.11 -11.91 -12.24
C ASP A 210 7.39 -12.67 -12.52
N LEU A 211 8.34 -12.00 -13.20
CA LEU A 211 9.65 -12.55 -13.51
C LEU A 211 10.46 -12.94 -12.27
N TRP A 212 10.11 -12.40 -11.10
CA TRP A 212 10.77 -12.70 -9.84
C TRP A 212 10.01 -13.68 -8.95
N ALA A 213 8.92 -14.30 -9.43
CA ALA A 213 8.06 -15.14 -8.59
C ALA A 213 8.83 -16.24 -7.82
N GLY A 214 9.83 -16.84 -8.46
CA GLY A 214 10.71 -17.87 -7.85
C GLY A 214 11.86 -17.31 -6.99
N HIS A 215 12.06 -16.00 -6.97
CA HIS A 215 13.22 -15.32 -6.38
C HIS A 215 12.85 -14.30 -5.31
N ARG A 216 11.57 -13.98 -5.08
CA ARG A 216 11.20 -12.90 -4.13
C ARG A 216 11.60 -13.15 -2.69
N LEU A 217 11.56 -14.41 -2.25
CA LEU A 217 11.64 -14.76 -0.84
C LEU A 217 13.09 -14.81 -0.36
N VAL A 218 13.46 -13.87 0.51
CA VAL A 218 14.79 -13.76 1.10
C VAL A 218 14.73 -13.81 2.63
N SER A 219 15.86 -14.14 3.26
CA SER A 219 16.01 -13.96 4.71
C SER A 219 15.86 -12.47 5.07
N PRO A 220 15.07 -12.10 6.09
CA PRO A 220 14.97 -10.73 6.59
C PRO A 220 16.32 -10.09 6.92
N ARG A 221 17.35 -10.88 7.25
CA ARG A 221 18.71 -10.41 7.54
C ARG A 221 19.41 -9.76 6.34
N LEU A 222 18.94 -10.02 5.11
CA LEU A 222 19.48 -9.43 3.90
C LEU A 222 18.91 -8.03 3.62
N LEU A 223 17.86 -7.61 4.33
CA LEU A 223 17.16 -6.36 4.05
C LEU A 223 17.64 -5.25 4.98
N PRO A 224 17.58 -3.97 4.53
CA PRO A 224 17.85 -2.83 5.41
C PRO A 224 16.91 -2.85 6.62
N GLY A 225 17.44 -2.52 7.81
CA GLY A 225 16.70 -2.48 9.07
C GLY A 225 15.65 -1.37 9.17
#